data_AF-A0A6J2P6P3-F1
#
_entry.id   AF-A0A6J2P6P3-F1
#
_cell.length_a   1.000
_cell.length_b   1.000
_cell.length_c   1.000
_cell.angle_alpha   90.00
_cell.angle_beta   90.00
_cell.angle_gamma   90.00
#
_symmetry.space_group_name_H-M   'P 1'
#
loop_
_entity.id
_entity.type
_entity.pdbx_description
1 polymer ?
#
loop_
_entity_poly.entity_id
_entity_poly.type
_entity_poly.pdbx_seq_one_letter_code
_entity_poly.pdbx_strand_id
1 'polypeptide(L)'
;MVQLGPEAKGTVVELSIYGNGYQDHLLPVCLDAACQRSAIYLAKSGSREWVAVLLDFQWKDTVWSFVPAKPSQPMALHFGDYNLDGFPDALWVAVLLDFQWKDTVWSFVPAKPSQPMALHFGDYNLDGFPDALVVLRNTTGSGQHAFLLENVPCNNASCHSVGRMFHIHWDQSDLGAIQNAVMATFFDIYEDGILDMLVLSHAEGKNDLIIHALKNNFEADAYFVKVMDSDGSL
;
A
#
# COMPACT_ATOMS: atom_id res chain seq x y z
N MET A 1 9.92 14.73 20.53
CA MET A 1 8.56 15.08 20.04
C MET A 1 8.70 15.77 18.69
N VAL A 2 8.29 15.12 17.60
CA VAL A 2 8.27 15.74 16.28
C VAL A 2 7.15 16.77 16.23
N GLN A 3 7.49 18.01 15.91
CA GLN A 3 6.53 19.10 15.77
C GLN A 3 6.27 19.29 14.28
N LEU A 4 5.13 18.78 13.81
CA LEU A 4 4.70 18.99 12.43
C LEU A 4 4.33 20.46 12.22
N GLY A 5 4.72 21.02 11.08
CA GLY A 5 4.38 22.39 10.72
C GLY A 5 2.86 22.57 10.51
N PRO A 6 2.36 23.81 10.54
CA PRO A 6 0.92 24.10 10.39
C PRO A 6 0.34 23.66 9.03
N GLU A 7 1.19 23.45 8.03
CA GLU A 7 0.79 23.02 6.68
C GLU A 7 0.75 21.49 6.53
N ALA A 8 1.20 20.75 7.54
CA ALA A 8 1.28 19.30 7.46
C ALA A 8 -0.12 18.67 7.44
N LYS A 9 -0.37 17.78 6.47
CA LYS A 9 -1.64 17.06 6.32
C LYS A 9 -1.39 15.56 6.22
N GLY A 10 -2.04 14.80 7.08
CA GLY A 10 -1.91 13.36 7.18
C GLY A 10 -3.01 12.78 8.04
N THR A 11 -3.22 11.48 7.92
CA THR A 11 -4.23 10.75 8.69
C THR A 11 -3.54 9.60 9.40
N VAL A 12 -3.84 9.46 10.69
CA VAL A 12 -3.28 8.36 11.48
C VAL A 12 -3.93 7.05 11.04
N VAL A 13 -3.11 6.03 10.84
CA VAL A 13 -3.48 4.64 10.62
C VAL A 13 -3.05 3.84 11.84
N GLU A 14 -3.90 2.93 12.31
CA GLU A 14 -3.61 2.06 13.45
C GLU A 14 -3.35 0.64 12.97
N LEU A 15 -2.20 0.08 13.35
CA LEU A 15 -1.66 -1.18 12.83
C LEU A 15 -0.61 -1.74 13.80
N SER A 16 -0.53 -3.07 13.93
CA SER A 16 0.58 -3.76 14.60
C SER A 16 1.81 -3.86 13.68
N ILE A 17 2.69 -2.85 13.69
CA ILE A 17 3.88 -2.79 12.81
C ILE A 17 4.95 -3.84 13.15
N TYR A 18 4.88 -4.44 14.34
CA TYR A 18 5.81 -5.46 14.82
C TYR A 18 5.23 -6.89 14.82
N GLY A 19 4.02 -7.10 14.28
CA GLY A 19 3.37 -8.41 14.32
C GLY A 19 3.12 -8.97 15.74
N ASN A 20 3.09 -8.12 16.77
CA ASN A 20 3.02 -8.52 18.18
C ASN A 20 1.61 -8.36 18.78
N GLY A 21 0.63 -7.95 17.97
CA GLY A 21 -0.77 -7.76 18.38
C GLY A 21 -1.06 -6.43 19.08
N TYR A 22 -0.07 -5.57 19.30
CA TYR A 22 -0.30 -4.22 19.81
C TYR A 22 -0.51 -3.25 18.65
N GLN A 23 -1.56 -2.43 18.72
CA GLN A 23 -1.79 -1.37 17.72
C GLN A 23 -0.86 -0.19 17.97
N ASP A 24 0.00 0.07 17.00
CA ASP A 24 0.82 1.26 16.90
C ASP A 24 0.16 2.28 15.96
N HIS A 25 0.61 3.52 16.02
CA HIS A 25 0.08 4.60 15.18
C HIS A 25 1.08 4.97 14.10
N LEU A 26 0.70 4.81 12.84
CA LEU A 26 1.43 5.32 11.68
C LEU A 26 0.78 6.61 11.17
N LEU A 27 1.59 7.54 10.71
CA LEU A 27 1.15 8.82 10.17
C LEU A 27 1.88 9.10 8.86
N PRO A 28 1.35 8.65 7.71
CA PRO A 28 1.71 9.21 6.42
C PRO A 28 1.28 10.67 6.35
N VAL A 29 2.21 11.55 5.99
CA VAL A 29 1.99 12.99 6.02
C VAL A 29 2.67 13.70 4.86
N CYS A 30 1.96 14.63 4.25
CA CYS A 30 2.53 15.69 3.43
C CYS A 30 3.02 16.81 4.35
N LEU A 31 4.29 17.17 4.27
CA LEU A 31 4.92 18.18 5.14
C LEU A 31 4.69 19.62 4.67
N ASP A 32 4.19 19.81 3.44
CA ASP A 32 3.87 21.10 2.83
C ASP A 32 2.52 21.04 2.10
N ALA A 33 1.92 22.22 1.87
CA ALA A 33 0.60 22.33 1.25
C ALA A 33 0.54 21.75 -0.18
N ALA A 34 1.67 21.78 -0.89
CA ALA A 34 1.78 21.25 -2.25
C ALA A 34 2.15 19.77 -2.26
N CYS A 35 2.27 19.10 -1.11
CA CYS A 35 2.78 17.75 -0.91
C CYS A 35 4.02 17.42 -1.76
N GLN A 36 5.04 18.28 -1.72
CA GLN A 36 6.33 18.05 -2.36
C GLN A 36 7.27 17.24 -1.48
N ARG A 37 7.07 17.32 -0.17
CA ARG A 37 7.80 16.57 0.86
C ARG A 37 6.84 15.67 1.60
N SER A 38 7.16 14.39 1.64
CA SER A 38 6.37 13.35 2.31
C SER A 38 7.19 12.66 3.38
N ALA A 39 6.50 12.13 4.39
CA ALA A 39 7.09 11.37 5.47
C ALA A 39 6.10 10.34 6.01
N ILE A 40 6.62 9.25 6.57
CA ILE A 40 5.85 8.35 7.42
C ILE A 40 6.46 8.41 8.82
N TYR A 41 5.63 8.76 9.80
CA TYR A 41 5.97 8.71 11.21
C TYR A 41 5.31 7.53 11.90
N LEU A 42 5.97 6.97 12.90
CA LEU A 42 5.49 5.90 13.75
C LEU A 42 5.51 6.37 15.20
N ALA A 43 4.42 6.17 15.93
CA ALA A 43 4.36 6.26 17.37
C ALA A 43 3.97 4.88 17.93
N LYS A 44 4.84 4.34 18.78
CA LYS A 44 4.58 3.07 19.47
C LYS A 44 3.36 3.18 20.37
N SER A 45 2.63 2.08 20.56
CA SER A 45 1.53 2.00 21.51
C SER A 45 1.94 2.53 22.89
N GLY A 46 1.17 3.48 23.43
CA GLY A 46 1.45 4.14 24.72
C GLY A 46 2.56 5.20 24.71
N SER A 47 3.28 5.39 23.60
CA SER A 47 4.24 6.48 23.43
C SER A 47 3.58 7.74 22.89
N ARG A 48 4.10 8.91 23.29
CA ARG A 48 3.75 10.21 22.69
C ARG A 48 4.78 10.70 21.68
N GLU A 49 5.82 9.90 21.46
CA GLU A 49 6.90 10.24 20.57
C GLU A 49 6.65 9.66 19.17
N TRP A 50 6.56 10.56 18.20
CA TRP A 50 6.57 10.24 16.78
C TRP A 50 8.01 10.13 16.28
N VAL A 51 8.32 9.05 15.59
CA VAL A 51 9.64 8.74 15.05
C VAL A 51 9.52 8.55 13.55
N ALA A 52 10.42 9.16 12.79
CA ALA A 52 10.38 9.07 11.34
C ALA A 52 10.89 7.69 10.89
N VAL A 53 10.01 6.93 10.23
CA VAL A 53 10.30 5.60 9.69
C VAL A 53 10.47 5.60 8.18
N LEU A 54 10.08 6.69 7.51
CA LEU A 54 10.41 6.96 6.11
C LEU A 54 10.41 8.48 5.86
N LEU A 55 11.52 8.99 5.32
CA LEU A 55 11.69 10.41 4.96
C LEU A 55 12.26 10.60 3.56
N ASP A 56 13.01 9.60 3.07
CA ASP A 56 13.67 9.68 1.78
C ASP A 56 12.80 9.05 0.71
N PHE A 57 12.14 9.92 -0.06
CA PHE A 57 11.37 9.56 -1.25
C PHE A 57 12.12 9.95 -2.53
N GLN A 58 13.43 10.20 -2.44
CA GLN A 58 14.26 10.47 -3.60
C GLN A 58 14.67 9.16 -4.27
N TRP A 59 14.48 9.10 -5.58
CA TRP A 59 15.01 8.02 -6.40
C TRP A 59 15.64 8.58 -7.66
N LYS A 60 16.91 8.20 -7.88
CA LYS A 60 17.77 8.83 -8.90
C LYS A 60 17.78 10.36 -8.67
N ASP A 61 17.36 11.13 -9.67
CA ASP A 61 17.31 12.59 -9.64
C ASP A 61 15.87 13.12 -9.52
N THR A 62 14.93 12.29 -9.08
CA THR A 62 13.51 12.62 -8.95
C THR A 62 13.06 12.46 -7.50
N VAL A 63 12.34 13.47 -7.00
CA VAL A 63 11.66 13.36 -5.71
C VAL A 63 10.24 12.85 -5.96
N TRP A 64 9.86 11.80 -5.24
CA TRP A 64 8.50 11.30 -5.22
C TRP A 64 7.79 11.79 -3.96
N SER A 65 6.46 11.85 -4.02
CA SER A 65 5.67 12.23 -2.87
C SER A 65 4.28 11.59 -2.91
N PHE A 66 3.57 11.65 -1.78
CA PHE A 66 2.19 11.21 -1.74
C PHE A 66 1.32 12.01 -2.71
N VAL A 67 0.32 11.35 -3.26
CA VAL A 67 -0.72 12.01 -4.04
C VAL A 67 -1.61 12.79 -3.06
N PRO A 68 -1.67 14.13 -3.15
CA PRO A 68 -2.44 14.91 -2.20
C PRO A 68 -3.94 14.64 -2.36
N ALA A 69 -4.61 14.38 -1.23
CA ALA A 69 -6.04 14.16 -1.23
C ALA A 69 -6.80 15.43 -1.66
N LYS A 70 -7.82 15.27 -2.51
CA LYS A 70 -8.72 16.37 -2.85
C LYS A 70 -9.65 16.65 -1.66
N PRO A 71 -9.78 17.91 -1.20
CA PRO A 71 -10.46 18.25 0.06
C PRO A 71 -11.99 18.06 0.06
N SER A 72 -12.60 17.54 -1.01
CA SER A 72 -14.06 17.54 -1.18
C SER A 72 -14.80 16.31 -0.66
N GLN A 73 -14.14 15.33 -0.03
CA GLN A 73 -14.81 14.12 0.46
C GLN A 73 -14.08 13.52 1.66
N PRO A 74 -14.82 12.90 2.61
CA PRO A 74 -14.21 12.19 3.70
C PRO A 74 -13.41 11.02 3.11
N MET A 75 -12.28 10.74 3.76
CA MET A 75 -11.62 9.43 3.68
C MET A 75 -12.75 8.36 3.83
N ALA A 76 -12.75 7.22 3.08
CA ALA A 76 -13.72 6.06 3.13
C ALA A 76 -13.30 4.69 3.84
N LEU A 77 -13.89 4.30 5.01
CA LEU A 77 -13.38 3.26 5.97
C LEU A 77 -13.62 1.91 5.40
N HIS A 78 -12.61 1.06 5.48
CA HIS A 78 -12.77 -0.32 5.07
C HIS A 78 -12.43 -1.24 6.20
N PHE A 79 -12.92 -2.45 6.01
CA PHE A 79 -12.93 -3.58 6.89
C PHE A 79 -12.68 -4.81 5.99
N GLY A 80 -11.70 -5.65 6.30
CA GLY A 80 -11.23 -6.83 5.56
C GLY A 80 -10.32 -7.65 6.49
N ASP A 81 -10.39 -8.98 6.44
CA ASP A 81 -9.66 -9.89 7.33
C ASP A 81 -8.23 -10.10 6.79
N TYR A 82 -7.31 -9.20 7.11
CA TYR A 82 -5.97 -9.16 6.51
C TYR A 82 -5.00 -10.17 7.11
N ASN A 83 -5.38 -10.85 8.20
CA ASN A 83 -4.62 -11.91 8.84
C ASN A 83 -5.31 -13.29 8.73
N LEU A 84 -6.42 -13.39 8.00
CA LEU A 84 -7.20 -14.61 7.77
C LEU A 84 -7.71 -15.28 9.06
N ASP A 85 -8.01 -14.50 10.11
CA ASP A 85 -8.43 -15.02 11.43
C ASP A 85 -9.95 -15.16 11.60
N GLY A 86 -10.73 -14.75 10.60
CA GLY A 86 -12.19 -14.78 10.60
C GLY A 86 -12.87 -13.52 11.14
N PHE A 87 -12.13 -12.45 11.45
CA PHE A 87 -12.66 -11.16 11.89
C PHE A 87 -12.23 -10.02 10.94
N PRO A 88 -13.09 -9.00 10.71
CA PRO A 88 -12.75 -7.90 9.80
C PRO A 88 -11.79 -6.86 10.42
N ASP A 89 -10.62 -6.65 9.81
CA ASP A 89 -9.61 -5.61 10.11
C ASP A 89 -9.73 -4.37 9.22
N ALA A 90 -9.34 -3.17 9.66
CA ALA A 90 -9.70 -1.95 8.92
C ALA A 90 -8.67 -1.42 7.88
N LEU A 91 -8.98 -1.38 6.56
CA LEU A 91 -8.08 -0.83 5.50
C LEU A 91 -8.74 -0.31 4.19
N TRP A 92 -8.74 1.00 3.92
CA TRP A 92 -9.61 1.80 3.01
C TRP A 92 -9.44 1.50 1.47
N VAL A 93 -10.20 0.58 0.79
CA VAL A 93 -10.13 0.22 -0.67
C VAL A 93 -11.47 0.09 -1.45
N ALA A 94 -11.92 1.08 -2.22
CA ALA A 94 -13.15 0.96 -3.03
C ALA A 94 -13.07 -0.14 -4.14
N VAL A 95 -13.49 -1.36 -3.82
CA VAL A 95 -13.67 -2.48 -4.74
C VAL A 95 -15.11 -2.98 -4.59
N LEU A 96 -15.76 -3.28 -5.72
CA LEU A 96 -17.18 -3.67 -5.93
C LEU A 96 -18.09 -2.52 -6.37
N LEU A 97 -18.44 -2.54 -7.66
CA LEU A 97 -19.24 -1.52 -8.32
C LEU A 97 -20.73 -1.88 -8.49
N ASP A 98 -21.14 -3.15 -8.48
CA ASP A 98 -22.54 -3.51 -8.76
C ASP A 98 -23.07 -4.70 -7.94
N PHE A 99 -24.27 -4.55 -7.34
CA PHE A 99 -25.05 -5.65 -6.74
C PHE A 99 -26.40 -5.80 -7.46
N GLN A 100 -26.72 -6.99 -7.94
CA GLN A 100 -28.05 -7.32 -8.48
C GLN A 100 -28.85 -8.19 -7.50
N TRP A 101 -30.03 -7.71 -7.10
CA TRP A 101 -31.02 -8.53 -6.39
C TRP A 101 -32.42 -8.29 -6.98
N LYS A 102 -33.08 -9.37 -7.42
CA LYS A 102 -34.45 -9.38 -7.96
C LYS A 102 -34.70 -8.30 -9.02
N ASP A 103 -33.95 -8.35 -10.11
CA ASP A 103 -34.05 -7.46 -11.28
C ASP A 103 -33.85 -5.96 -10.99
N THR A 104 -33.35 -5.62 -9.79
CA THR A 104 -32.99 -4.25 -9.40
C THR A 104 -31.48 -4.17 -9.19
N VAL A 105 -30.80 -3.33 -9.96
CA VAL A 105 -29.38 -3.01 -9.79
C VAL A 105 -29.28 -1.96 -8.69
N TRP A 106 -28.62 -2.32 -7.58
CA TRP A 106 -28.24 -1.38 -6.55
C TRP A 106 -26.81 -0.94 -6.84
N SER A 107 -26.61 0.37 -6.97
CA SER A 107 -25.29 0.99 -7.08
C SER A 107 -25.09 1.95 -5.92
N PHE A 108 -23.86 2.01 -5.41
CA PHE A 108 -23.47 3.11 -4.53
C PHE A 108 -23.50 4.42 -5.33
N VAL A 109 -23.85 5.53 -4.68
CA VAL A 109 -23.76 6.88 -5.29
C VAL A 109 -22.35 7.03 -5.87
N PRO A 110 -22.18 7.43 -7.14
CA PRO A 110 -20.88 7.48 -7.78
C PRO A 110 -19.96 8.42 -7.00
N ALA A 111 -19.08 7.83 -6.20
CA ALA A 111 -17.95 8.54 -5.66
C ALA A 111 -17.08 8.89 -6.85
N LYS A 112 -16.89 10.18 -7.11
CA LYS A 112 -15.67 10.60 -7.80
C LYS A 112 -14.54 10.05 -6.93
N PRO A 113 -13.61 9.22 -7.44
CA PRO A 113 -12.49 8.76 -6.64
C PRO A 113 -11.64 9.98 -6.27
N SER A 114 -11.96 10.61 -5.14
CA SER A 114 -11.08 11.51 -4.46
C SER A 114 -10.12 10.61 -3.70
N GLN A 115 -8.87 10.55 -4.16
CA GLN A 115 -7.86 9.66 -3.58
C GLN A 115 -7.55 10.13 -2.16
N PRO A 116 -7.87 9.37 -1.10
CA PRO A 116 -7.16 9.55 0.16
C PRO A 116 -5.69 9.17 -0.05
N MET A 117 -4.80 9.70 0.79
CA MET A 117 -3.44 9.16 0.92
C MET A 117 -3.56 7.79 1.59
N ALA A 118 -3.81 6.75 0.80
CA ALA A 118 -4.01 5.40 1.30
C ALA A 118 -2.71 4.61 1.19
N LEU A 119 -2.20 4.21 2.35
CA LEU A 119 -1.28 3.07 2.45
C LEU A 119 -2.15 1.83 2.59
N HIS A 120 -1.94 0.84 1.73
CA HIS A 120 -2.60 -0.45 1.78
C HIS A 120 -1.66 -1.46 2.42
N PHE A 121 -2.00 -2.02 3.57
CA PHE A 121 -1.09 -2.88 4.32
C PHE A 121 -1.36 -4.36 4.05
N GLY A 122 -0.31 -5.16 4.10
CA GLY A 122 -0.35 -6.61 3.92
C GLY A 122 1.07 -7.18 4.02
N ASP A 123 1.21 -8.40 4.53
CA ASP A 123 2.48 -9.12 4.60
C ASP A 123 2.72 -9.85 3.27
N TYR A 124 3.40 -9.21 2.31
CA TYR A 124 3.49 -9.74 0.94
C TYR A 124 4.57 -10.83 0.81
N ASN A 125 5.52 -10.88 1.74
CA ASN A 125 6.66 -11.79 1.74
C ASN A 125 6.60 -12.84 2.88
N LEU A 126 5.50 -12.86 3.63
CA LEU A 126 5.22 -13.80 4.71
C LEU A 126 6.28 -13.80 5.82
N ASP A 127 6.86 -12.64 6.13
CA ASP A 127 7.91 -12.49 7.14
C ASP A 127 7.37 -12.17 8.54
N GLY A 128 6.05 -12.00 8.66
CA GLY A 128 5.32 -11.68 9.89
C GLY A 128 5.25 -10.18 10.20
N PHE A 129 5.71 -9.32 9.31
CA PHE A 129 5.64 -7.87 9.42
C PHE A 129 4.76 -7.29 8.31
N PRO A 130 3.86 -6.35 8.62
CA PRO A 130 3.00 -5.77 7.60
C PRO A 130 3.82 -4.81 6.72
N ASP A 131 3.84 -5.10 5.42
CA ASP A 131 4.33 -4.21 4.37
C ASP A 131 3.21 -3.27 3.92
N ALA A 132 3.55 -2.34 3.03
CA ALA A 132 2.59 -1.40 2.49
C ALA A 132 2.70 -1.27 0.96
N LEU A 133 1.57 -1.06 0.30
CA LEU A 133 1.48 -0.68 -1.10
C LEU A 133 0.92 0.75 -1.17
N VAL A 134 1.57 1.60 -1.97
CA VAL A 134 1.24 3.02 -2.04
C VAL A 134 1.36 3.55 -3.45
N VAL A 135 0.53 4.54 -3.79
CA VAL A 135 0.71 5.32 -5.03
C VAL A 135 1.49 6.60 -4.70
N LEU A 136 2.62 6.78 -5.38
CA LEU A 136 3.42 8.00 -5.32
C LEU A 136 3.34 8.74 -6.64
N ARG A 137 3.50 10.06 -6.58
CA ARG A 137 3.65 10.92 -7.75
C ARG A 137 5.05 11.45 -7.88
N ASN A 138 5.48 11.62 -9.12
CA ASN A 138 6.68 12.37 -9.45
C ASN A 138 6.43 13.86 -9.23
N THR A 139 7.30 14.53 -8.45
CA THR A 139 7.16 15.97 -8.16
C THR A 139 7.64 16.88 -9.28
N THR A 140 8.60 16.42 -10.08
CA THR A 140 9.25 17.18 -11.15
C THR A 140 8.67 16.94 -12.54
N GLY A 141 7.93 15.84 -12.71
CA GLY A 141 7.33 15.43 -13.98
C GLY A 141 5.85 15.08 -13.84
N SER A 142 5.29 14.48 -14.89
CA SER A 142 3.97 13.86 -14.86
C SER A 142 4.12 12.36 -14.67
N GLY A 143 3.51 11.80 -13.63
CA GLY A 143 3.47 10.35 -13.45
C GLY A 143 3.04 9.98 -12.03
N GLN A 144 2.15 9.00 -11.94
CA GLN A 144 1.76 8.34 -10.69
C GLN A 144 1.96 6.85 -10.88
N HIS A 145 2.64 6.22 -9.94
CA HIS A 145 2.96 4.80 -9.97
C HIS A 145 2.74 4.19 -8.59
N ALA A 146 2.42 2.90 -8.58
CA ALA A 146 2.36 2.12 -7.36
C ALA A 146 3.77 1.66 -6.96
N PHE A 147 4.04 1.64 -5.66
CA PHE A 147 5.31 1.22 -5.08
C PHE A 147 5.04 0.36 -3.85
N LEU A 148 5.86 -0.67 -3.70
CA LEU A 148 5.90 -1.53 -2.53
C LEU A 148 6.86 -0.95 -1.49
N LEU A 149 6.40 -0.87 -0.25
CA LEU A 149 7.15 -0.43 0.93
C LEU A 149 7.29 -1.63 1.86
N GLU A 150 8.50 -2.20 1.88
CA GLU A 150 8.82 -3.35 2.73
C GLU A 150 9.17 -2.90 4.15
N ASN A 151 8.67 -3.61 5.16
CA ASN A 151 8.92 -3.34 6.56
C ASN A 151 10.21 -4.02 7.06
N VAL A 152 11.32 -3.32 6.94
CA VAL A 152 12.66 -3.85 7.21
C VAL A 152 13.21 -3.42 8.58
N PRO A 153 14.21 -4.14 9.13
CA PRO A 153 14.97 -3.68 10.27
C PRO A 153 15.55 -2.28 10.03
N CYS A 154 15.44 -1.42 11.04
CA CYS A 154 15.95 -0.07 10.96
C CYS A 154 17.47 -0.08 10.74
N ASN A 155 17.91 0.60 9.67
CA ASN A 155 19.33 0.77 9.35
C ASN A 155 19.83 2.21 9.55
N ASN A 156 18.96 3.13 9.98
CA ASN A 156 19.27 4.55 10.09
C ASN A 156 19.15 5.06 11.54
N ALA A 157 19.94 6.07 11.91
CA ALA A 157 19.93 6.60 13.29
C ALA A 157 18.57 7.19 13.69
N SER A 158 17.78 7.67 12.72
CA SER A 158 16.47 8.28 12.96
C SER A 158 15.42 7.31 13.49
N CYS A 159 15.49 6.03 13.14
CA CYS A 159 14.51 5.01 13.51
C CYS A 159 14.99 4.08 14.64
N HIS A 160 16.18 4.31 15.22
CA HIS A 160 16.78 3.39 16.19
C HIS A 160 15.91 3.16 17.44
N SER A 161 15.13 4.15 17.87
CA SER A 161 14.21 4.03 19.01
C SER A 161 12.99 3.13 18.73
N VAL A 162 12.61 2.99 17.45
CA VAL A 162 11.52 2.12 17.02
C VAL A 162 12.00 0.78 16.49
N GLY A 163 13.18 0.72 15.88
CA GLY A 163 13.85 -0.51 15.45
C GLY A 163 13.42 -1.02 14.07
N ARG A 164 12.42 -0.41 13.44
CA ARG A 164 11.96 -0.74 12.07
C ARG A 164 11.77 0.52 11.22
N MET A 165 11.77 0.32 9.91
CA MET A 165 11.55 1.36 8.90
C MET A 165 10.91 0.79 7.65
N PHE A 166 10.41 1.66 6.77
CA PHE A 166 9.97 1.23 5.44
C PHE A 166 11.09 1.41 4.42
N HIS A 167 11.27 0.42 3.56
CA HIS A 167 12.13 0.46 2.39
C HIS A 167 11.29 0.47 1.12
N ILE A 168 11.46 1.47 0.26
CA ILE A 168 10.72 1.58 -1.00
C ILE A 168 11.43 0.74 -2.07
N HIS A 169 10.71 -0.20 -2.68
CA HIS A 169 11.14 -0.96 -3.85
C HIS A 169 10.92 -0.16 -5.12
N TRP A 170 11.93 0.63 -5.50
CA TRP A 170 11.84 1.52 -6.67
C TRP A 170 11.93 0.81 -8.03
N ASP A 171 12.66 -0.30 -8.09
CA ASP A 171 12.99 -1.02 -9.33
C ASP A 171 12.04 -2.20 -9.61
N GLN A 172 10.83 -2.19 -9.04
CA GLN A 172 9.82 -3.21 -9.32
C GLN A 172 9.23 -3.02 -10.74
N SER A 173 9.61 -3.89 -11.68
CA SER A 173 9.28 -3.75 -13.10
C SER A 173 7.78 -3.76 -13.37
N ASP A 174 7.03 -4.62 -12.67
CA ASP A 174 5.63 -4.88 -12.97
C ASP A 174 4.75 -3.72 -12.49
N LEU A 175 5.02 -3.22 -11.28
CA LEU A 175 4.38 -2.02 -10.75
C LEU A 175 4.82 -0.76 -11.52
N GLY A 176 6.10 -0.66 -11.87
CA GLY A 176 6.66 0.47 -12.61
C GLY A 176 6.08 0.62 -14.03
N ALA A 177 5.63 -0.48 -14.65
CA ALA A 177 5.01 -0.46 -15.97
C ALA A 177 3.61 0.19 -15.97
N ILE A 178 2.93 0.24 -14.82
CA ILE A 178 1.57 0.78 -14.70
C ILE A 178 1.64 2.29 -14.49
N GLN A 179 1.37 3.04 -15.55
CA GLN A 179 1.32 4.50 -15.51
C GLN A 179 -0.03 5.02 -15.01
N ASN A 180 -0.02 6.23 -14.46
CA ASN A 180 -1.23 6.91 -13.97
C ASN A 180 -2.02 6.06 -12.97
N ALA A 181 -1.30 5.37 -12.08
CA ALA A 181 -1.89 4.61 -10.99
C ALA A 181 -2.72 5.55 -10.10
N VAL A 182 -3.91 5.09 -9.74
CA VAL A 182 -4.88 5.82 -8.92
C VAL A 182 -4.96 5.21 -7.52
N MET A 183 -4.95 3.89 -7.45
CA MET A 183 -5.02 3.12 -6.20
C MET A 183 -4.30 1.79 -6.42
N ALA A 184 -3.72 1.26 -5.36
CA ALA A 184 -3.10 -0.06 -5.37
C ALA A 184 -3.40 -0.74 -4.03
N THR A 185 -3.84 -1.99 -4.06
CA THR A 185 -4.11 -2.78 -2.85
C THR A 185 -3.56 -4.18 -2.98
N PHE A 186 -3.32 -4.83 -1.84
CA PHE A 186 -3.15 -6.27 -1.78
C PHE A 186 -4.50 -6.99 -1.89
N PHE A 187 -4.47 -8.16 -2.51
CA PHE A 187 -5.58 -9.10 -2.57
C PHE A 187 -5.04 -10.50 -2.89
N ASP A 188 -5.43 -11.53 -2.15
CA ASP A 188 -5.09 -12.92 -2.47
C ASP A 188 -6.05 -13.42 -3.56
N ILE A 189 -5.66 -13.33 -4.84
CA ILE A 189 -6.53 -13.67 -5.98
C ILE A 189 -6.68 -15.18 -6.10
N TYR A 190 -5.65 -15.92 -5.71
CA TYR A 190 -5.56 -17.37 -5.88
C TYR A 190 -5.98 -18.16 -4.63
N GLU A 191 -6.27 -17.47 -3.53
CA GLU A 191 -6.62 -18.05 -2.23
C GLU A 191 -5.52 -19.00 -1.71
N ASP A 192 -4.26 -18.71 -2.03
CA ASP A 192 -3.10 -19.52 -1.67
C ASP A 192 -2.34 -18.99 -0.45
N GLY A 193 -2.80 -17.87 0.12
CA GLY A 193 -2.19 -17.20 1.25
C GLY A 193 -1.06 -16.24 0.88
N ILE A 194 -0.74 -16.09 -0.41
CA ILE A 194 0.24 -15.11 -0.90
C ILE A 194 -0.52 -13.89 -1.42
N LEU A 195 -0.19 -12.71 -0.89
CA LEU A 195 -0.84 -11.48 -1.33
C LEU A 195 -0.37 -11.08 -2.74
N ASP A 196 -1.29 -11.08 -3.69
CA ASP A 196 -1.12 -10.45 -5.01
C ASP A 196 -1.44 -8.95 -4.93
N MET A 197 -1.22 -8.24 -6.04
CA MET A 197 -1.45 -6.79 -6.11
C MET A 197 -2.50 -6.44 -7.16
N LEU A 198 -3.49 -5.65 -6.78
CA LEU A 198 -4.45 -5.02 -7.68
C LEU A 198 -4.14 -3.53 -7.80
N VAL A 199 -3.97 -3.05 -9.03
CA VAL A 199 -3.68 -1.64 -9.30
C VAL A 199 -4.74 -1.07 -10.23
N LEU A 200 -5.38 0.01 -9.80
CA LEU A 200 -6.30 0.80 -10.59
C LEU A 200 -5.53 1.94 -11.26
N SER A 201 -5.72 2.16 -12.55
CA SER A 201 -5.05 3.24 -13.30
C SER A 201 -6.00 3.93 -14.28
N HIS A 202 -5.63 5.12 -14.75
CA HIS A 202 -6.33 5.77 -15.86
C HIS A 202 -5.80 5.31 -17.22
N ALA A 203 -6.72 5.00 -18.13
CA ALA A 203 -6.39 4.75 -19.52
C ALA A 203 -5.79 6.00 -20.19
N GLU A 204 -4.84 5.82 -21.11
CA GLU A 204 -4.18 6.92 -21.80
C GLU A 204 -5.21 7.77 -22.59
N GLY A 205 -5.30 9.06 -22.25
CA GLY A 205 -6.17 10.02 -22.93
C GLY A 205 -7.68 9.87 -22.66
N LYS A 206 -8.10 9.01 -21.73
CA LYS A 206 -9.52 8.83 -21.34
C LYS A 206 -9.70 8.88 -19.82
N ASN A 207 -10.92 9.18 -19.38
CA ASN A 207 -11.27 9.12 -17.96
C ASN A 207 -11.68 7.71 -17.51
N ASP A 208 -11.49 6.71 -18.37
CA ASP A 208 -11.79 5.31 -18.09
C ASP A 208 -10.73 4.75 -17.14
N LEU A 209 -11.16 3.85 -16.28
CA LEU A 209 -10.30 3.16 -15.31
C LEU A 209 -9.96 1.76 -15.81
N ILE A 210 -8.73 1.34 -15.61
CA ILE A 210 -8.21 0.01 -15.94
C ILE A 210 -7.74 -0.64 -14.64
N ILE A 211 -8.16 -1.88 -14.43
CA ILE A 211 -7.70 -2.74 -13.34
C ILE A 211 -6.58 -3.62 -13.87
N HIS A 212 -5.45 -3.62 -13.17
CA HIS A 212 -4.32 -4.52 -13.39
C HIS A 212 -4.22 -5.46 -12.21
N ALA A 213 -4.02 -6.74 -12.48
CA ALA A 213 -3.73 -7.75 -11.47
C ALA A 213 -2.31 -8.26 -11.68
N LEU A 214 -1.47 -8.12 -10.66
CA LEU A 214 -0.08 -8.55 -10.67
C LEU A 214 0.05 -9.72 -9.71
N LYS A 215 0.40 -10.89 -10.25
CA LYS A 215 0.63 -12.08 -9.45
C LYS A 215 1.95 -11.95 -8.68
N ASN A 216 1.90 -12.16 -7.37
CA ASN A 216 3.11 -12.25 -6.55
C ASN A 216 3.65 -13.70 -6.61
N ASN A 217 4.73 -13.91 -7.34
CA ASN A 217 5.31 -15.24 -7.51
C ASN A 217 6.36 -15.55 -6.44
N PHE A 218 6.01 -15.39 -5.16
CA PHE A 218 6.88 -15.71 -4.02
C PHE A 218 7.34 -17.20 -4.02
N GLU A 219 6.61 -18.08 -4.70
CA GLU A 219 6.97 -19.49 -4.89
C GLU A 219 8.15 -19.75 -5.87
N ALA A 220 8.73 -18.73 -6.53
CA ALA A 220 9.78 -18.92 -7.53
C ALA A 220 11.07 -19.59 -7.03
N ASP A 221 11.29 -19.63 -5.70
CA ASP A 221 12.45 -20.30 -5.10
C ASP A 221 12.18 -21.77 -4.69
N ALA A 222 10.97 -22.28 -4.87
CA ALA A 222 10.62 -23.68 -4.61
C ALA A 222 10.37 -24.45 -5.92
N TYR A 223 11.42 -24.61 -6.74
CA TYR A 223 11.40 -25.61 -7.81
C TYR A 223 11.28 -27.02 -7.21
N PHE A 224 10.06 -27.55 -7.09
CA PHE A 224 9.86 -28.98 -6.98
C PHE A 224 10.06 -29.60 -8.36
N VAL A 225 11.27 -30.11 -8.63
CA VAL A 225 11.46 -31.03 -9.75
C VAL A 225 10.79 -32.35 -9.37
N LYS A 226 9.53 -32.53 -9.77
CA LYS A 226 8.93 -33.86 -9.80
C LYS A 226 9.40 -34.57 -11.05
N VAL A 227 10.48 -35.35 -10.93
CA VAL A 227 10.87 -36.31 -11.96
C VAL A 227 9.74 -37.34 -12.07
N MET A 228 9.07 -37.38 -13.22
CA MET A 228 8.22 -38.50 -13.60
C MET A 228 9.13 -39.54 -14.24
N ASP A 229 9.47 -40.59 -13.51
CA ASP A 229 10.04 -41.78 -14.14
C ASP A 229 8.93 -42.45 -14.98
N SER A 230 9.14 -42.48 -16.28
CA SER A 230 8.40 -43.33 -17.20
C SER A 230 8.90 -44.77 -17.04
N ASP A 231 8.26 -45.56 -16.18
CA ASP A 231 8.44 -47.01 -16.23
C ASP A 231 7.55 -47.58 -17.35
N GLY A 232 8.14 -47.56 -18.55
CA GLY A 232 7.60 -48.19 -19.74
C GLY A 232 8.30 -49.53 -19.98
N SER A 233 7.57 -50.60 -19.69
CA SER A 233 7.60 -51.92 -20.35
C SER A 233 8.88 -52.77 -20.35
N LEU A 234 8.78 -53.94 -19.70
CA LEU A 234 9.03 -55.25 -20.32
C LEU A 234 7.93 -56.24 -19.93
#